data_AF-A0A6M6BBC2-F1
#
_entry.id   AF-A0A6M6BBC2-F1
#
_cell.length_a   1.000
_cell.length_b   1.000
_cell.length_c   1.000
_cell.angle_alpha   90.00
_cell.angle_beta   90.00
_cell.angle_gamma   90.00
#
_symmetry.space_group_name_H-M   'P 1'
#
loop_
_entity.id
_entity.type
_entity.pdbx_description
1 polymer ?
#
loop_
_entity_poly.entity_id
_entity_poly.type
_entity_poly.pdbx_seq_one_letter_code
_entity_poly.pdbx_strand_id
1 'polypeptide(L)'
;MRLRYAAFALTGMLLGLAGCMGTQSAAETTVVTAARPAKPALPVTVDVEQLVGLSIDEVRQVLGPARKTRASELGLEPTAEQLHHTNGEGWINTFEHNGQTILVAFNARTRKVRDMVLLGNNEQELLQRTNLSLASPRYIVLPFAELDSADNERVVGVRIVARN
;
A
#
# COMPACT_ATOMS: atom_id res chain seq x y z
N MET A 1 -63.06 -9.53 66.59
CA MET A 1 -62.03 -8.80 65.83
C MET A 1 -61.42 -9.70 64.77
N ARG A 2 -61.84 -9.61 63.50
CA ARG A 2 -61.02 -10.05 62.35
C ARG A 2 -61.34 -9.19 61.11
N LEU A 3 -60.34 -8.38 60.78
CA LEU A 3 -59.91 -7.78 59.51
C LEU A 3 -60.88 -7.78 58.31
N ARG A 4 -61.17 -6.56 57.87
CA ARG A 4 -61.58 -6.14 56.52
C ARG A 4 -60.33 -6.03 55.64
N TYR A 5 -60.47 -6.20 54.32
CA TYR A 5 -59.95 -5.37 53.20
C TYR A 5 -60.29 -6.14 51.91
N ALA A 6 -61.41 -5.80 51.24
CA ALA A 6 -61.49 -4.81 50.15
C ALA A 6 -60.69 -5.28 48.91
N ALA A 7 -61.35 -5.95 47.96
CA ALA A 7 -62.12 -5.36 46.86
C ALA A 7 -61.22 -4.82 45.74
N PHE A 8 -61.20 -5.51 44.59
CA PHE A 8 -60.97 -4.88 43.29
C PHE A 8 -61.71 -5.67 42.21
N ALA A 9 -62.89 -5.18 41.87
CA ALA A 9 -63.50 -5.37 40.57
C ALA A 9 -62.90 -4.34 39.62
N LEU A 10 -62.48 -4.73 38.41
CA LEU A 10 -62.61 -3.87 37.23
C LEU A 10 -62.42 -4.71 35.96
N THR A 11 -63.53 -4.94 35.28
CA THR A 11 -63.63 -5.60 33.98
C THR A 11 -63.67 -4.53 32.90
N GLY A 12 -62.85 -4.67 31.85
CA GLY A 12 -63.13 -4.10 30.53
C GLY A 12 -62.18 -2.99 30.06
N MET A 13 -61.28 -3.34 29.12
CA MET A 13 -60.76 -2.38 28.13
C MET A 13 -60.27 -3.11 26.86
N LEU A 14 -61.11 -3.05 25.81
CA LEU A 14 -60.86 -2.70 24.40
C LEU A 14 -59.43 -2.82 23.80
N LEU A 15 -59.37 -3.45 22.61
CA LEU A 15 -58.85 -2.95 21.30
C LEU A 15 -58.07 -4.00 20.50
N GLY A 16 -58.44 -4.10 19.21
CA GLY A 16 -57.91 -5.07 18.26
C GLY A 16 -56.68 -4.61 17.48
N LEU A 17 -56.12 -5.57 16.75
CA LEU A 17 -55.19 -5.32 15.63
C LEU A 17 -55.60 -6.24 14.48
N ALA A 18 -56.03 -5.62 13.39
CA ALA A 18 -56.27 -6.24 12.11
C ALA A 18 -54.93 -6.70 11.51
N GLY A 19 -54.90 -7.94 11.02
CA GLY A 19 -53.77 -8.47 10.27
C GLY A 19 -53.76 -7.93 8.85
N CYS A 20 -52.69 -7.22 8.48
CA CYS A 20 -52.34 -6.90 7.10
C CYS A 20 -51.15 -7.76 6.69
N MET A 21 -51.40 -8.97 6.18
CA MET A 21 -50.39 -9.70 5.39
C MET A 21 -50.45 -9.19 3.95
N GLY A 22 -49.74 -8.09 3.69
CA GLY A 22 -49.43 -7.65 2.34
C GLY A 22 -48.11 -8.26 1.89
N THR A 23 -48.17 -9.30 1.07
CA THR A 23 -47.02 -9.80 0.29
C THR A 23 -46.59 -8.74 -0.71
N GLN A 24 -45.58 -7.94 -0.37
CA GLN A 24 -44.88 -7.11 -1.34
C GLN A 24 -43.79 -7.96 -1.99
N SER A 25 -44.05 -8.38 -3.23
CA SER A 25 -43.01 -8.89 -4.12
C SER A 25 -42.19 -7.67 -4.55
N ALA A 26 -41.03 -7.47 -3.92
CA ALA A 26 -40.06 -6.48 -4.38
C ALA A 26 -39.49 -6.99 -5.70
N ALA A 27 -40.01 -6.49 -6.82
CA ALA A 27 -39.34 -6.57 -8.09
C ALA A 27 -38.01 -5.81 -7.95
N GLU A 28 -36.89 -6.52 -8.05
CA GLU A 28 -35.57 -5.91 -8.14
C GLU A 28 -35.52 -5.06 -9.41
N THR A 29 -35.66 -3.75 -9.26
CA THR A 29 -35.22 -2.80 -10.26
C THR A 29 -33.73 -3.00 -10.43
N THR A 30 -33.33 -3.63 -11.53
CA THR A 30 -31.94 -3.62 -12.00
C THR A 30 -31.55 -2.16 -12.21
N VAL A 31 -30.91 -1.57 -11.20
CA VAL A 31 -30.20 -0.31 -11.35
C VAL A 31 -29.03 -0.65 -12.26
N VAL A 32 -29.17 -0.36 -13.55
CA VAL A 32 -28.03 -0.20 -14.46
C VAL A 32 -27.20 0.90 -13.83
N THR A 33 -26.22 0.47 -13.03
CA THR A 33 -25.20 1.35 -12.48
C THR A 33 -24.50 1.91 -13.71
N ALA A 34 -24.79 3.18 -14.01
CA ALA A 34 -24.02 3.94 -14.97
C ALA A 34 -22.56 3.78 -14.56
N ALA A 35 -21.80 3.02 -15.35
CA ALA A 35 -20.39 2.79 -15.10
C ALA A 35 -19.74 4.18 -15.01
N ARG A 36 -19.29 4.53 -13.81
CA ARG A 36 -18.47 5.72 -13.59
C ARG A 36 -17.36 5.66 -14.65
N PRO A 37 -17.16 6.69 -15.48
CA PRO A 37 -16.09 6.66 -16.46
C PRO A 37 -14.79 6.35 -15.73
N ALA A 38 -14.17 5.23 -16.07
CA ALA A 38 -12.89 4.84 -15.51
C ALA A 38 -11.90 5.95 -15.82
N LYS A 39 -11.25 6.48 -14.78
CA LYS A 39 -10.14 7.42 -14.98
C LYS A 39 -9.14 6.75 -15.92
N PRO A 40 -8.68 7.42 -17.00
CA PRO A 40 -7.70 6.84 -17.91
C PRO A 40 -6.51 6.31 -17.13
N ALA A 41 -6.16 5.04 -17.34
CA ALA A 41 -4.98 4.44 -16.72
C ALA A 41 -3.74 5.17 -17.23
N LEU A 42 -2.87 5.59 -16.31
CA LEU A 42 -1.58 6.14 -16.69
C LEU A 42 -0.72 5.04 -17.33
N PRO A 43 0.11 5.36 -18.34
CA PRO A 43 1.03 4.39 -18.90
C PRO A 43 2.03 3.95 -17.84
N VAL A 44 2.29 2.65 -17.77
CA VAL A 44 3.31 2.06 -16.89
C VAL A 44 4.68 2.50 -17.37
N THR A 45 5.44 3.18 -16.51
CA THR A 45 6.80 3.64 -16.81
C THR A 45 7.84 2.59 -16.45
N VAL A 46 7.57 1.76 -15.44
CA VAL A 46 8.43 0.67 -14.98
C VAL A 46 7.56 -0.36 -14.27
N ASP A 47 7.70 -1.65 -14.58
CA ASP A 47 6.95 -2.69 -13.86
C ASP A 47 7.72 -3.11 -12.59
N VAL A 48 7.49 -2.40 -11.48
CA VAL A 48 8.24 -2.62 -10.23
C VAL A 48 7.84 -3.94 -9.58
N GLU A 49 6.62 -4.42 -9.80
CA GLU A 49 6.17 -5.71 -9.30
C GLU A 49 7.04 -6.86 -9.82
N GLN A 50 7.52 -6.79 -11.07
CA GLN A 50 8.45 -7.78 -11.63
C GLN A 50 9.84 -7.73 -11.00
N LEU A 51 10.24 -6.60 -10.42
CA LEU A 51 11.55 -6.44 -9.79
C LEU A 51 11.60 -7.00 -8.37
N VAL A 52 10.44 -7.19 -7.73
CA VAL A 52 10.35 -7.69 -6.35
C VAL A 52 10.89 -9.12 -6.28
N GLY A 53 11.94 -9.28 -5.47
CA GLY A 53 12.61 -10.57 -5.23
C GLY A 53 13.83 -10.83 -6.11
N LEU A 54 14.10 -9.95 -7.08
CA LEU A 54 15.31 -10.04 -7.90
C LEU A 54 16.57 -9.65 -7.12
N SER A 55 17.71 -10.14 -7.60
CA SER A 55 19.03 -9.67 -7.18
C SER A 55 19.34 -8.28 -7.76
N ILE A 56 20.28 -7.56 -7.14
CA ILE A 56 20.70 -6.24 -7.64
C ILE A 56 21.27 -6.30 -9.07
N ASP A 57 21.84 -7.44 -9.48
CA ASP A 57 22.40 -7.62 -10.82
C ASP A 57 21.31 -7.78 -11.88
N GLU A 58 20.26 -8.56 -11.59
CA GLU A 58 19.07 -8.66 -12.44
C GLU A 58 18.33 -7.33 -12.52
N VAL A 59 18.20 -6.60 -11.41
CA VAL A 59 17.61 -5.26 -11.40
C VAL A 59 18.36 -4.31 -12.33
N ARG A 60 19.70 -4.37 -12.38
CA ARG A 60 20.51 -3.56 -13.31
C ARG A 60 20.33 -3.96 -14.77
N GLN A 61 20.07 -5.24 -15.05
CA GLN A 61 19.76 -5.69 -16.40
C GLN A 61 18.45 -5.08 -16.89
N VAL A 62 17.44 -4.94 -16.00
CA VAL A 62 16.14 -4.37 -16.35
C VAL A 62 16.16 -2.83 -16.37
N LEU A 63 16.72 -2.21 -15.32
CA LEU A 63 16.68 -0.76 -15.14
C LEU A 63 17.81 -0.01 -15.84
N GLY A 64 18.86 -0.71 -16.24
CA GLY A 64 20.10 -0.12 -16.74
C GLY A 64 21.12 0.17 -15.62
N PRO A 65 22.19 0.92 -15.93
CA PRO A 65 23.25 1.20 -14.96
C PRO A 65 22.77 2.11 -13.84
N ALA A 66 23.21 1.80 -12.61
CA ALA A 66 22.98 2.68 -11.47
C ALA A 66 23.74 4.01 -11.63
N ARG A 67 23.14 5.10 -11.15
CA ARG A 67 23.74 6.43 -11.10
C ARG A 67 24.45 6.65 -9.79
N LYS A 68 25.65 7.23 -9.85
CA LYS A 68 26.30 7.78 -8.67
C LYS A 68 25.53 9.02 -8.22
N THR A 69 24.96 8.97 -7.02
CA THR A 69 24.37 10.14 -6.37
C THR A 69 25.34 10.67 -5.32
N ARG A 70 25.26 11.97 -5.01
CA ARG A 70 26.03 12.56 -3.91
C ARG A 70 25.71 11.91 -2.55
N ALA A 71 24.54 11.30 -2.42
CA ALA A 71 24.10 10.57 -1.22
C ALA A 71 24.70 9.15 -1.09
N SER A 72 25.36 8.63 -2.13
CA SER A 72 26.07 7.34 -2.08
C SER A 72 27.52 7.56 -1.69
N GLU A 73 27.78 7.89 -0.42
CA GLU A 73 29.15 7.96 0.12
C GLU A 73 29.88 6.63 0.00
N LEU A 74 29.15 5.52 -0.01
CA LEU A 74 29.67 4.14 -0.12
C LEU A 74 30.01 3.71 -1.55
N GLY A 75 29.72 4.52 -2.57
CA GLY A 75 29.88 4.15 -3.98
C GLY A 75 28.85 3.10 -4.47
N LEU A 76 28.92 2.73 -5.76
CA LEU A 76 27.97 1.78 -6.39
C LEU A 76 28.22 0.32 -6.01
N GLU A 77 29.44 0.00 -5.63
CA GLU A 77 29.90 -1.32 -5.21
C GLU A 77 30.84 -1.15 -4.02
N PRO A 78 30.81 -2.07 -3.04
CA PRO A 78 31.69 -2.01 -1.89
C PRO A 78 33.15 -2.35 -2.24
N THR A 79 34.08 -1.82 -1.47
CA THR A 79 35.43 -2.38 -1.38
C THR A 79 35.45 -3.67 -0.54
N ALA A 80 36.52 -4.46 -0.67
CA ALA A 80 36.68 -5.68 0.13
C ALA A 80 36.67 -5.41 1.65
N GLU A 81 37.29 -4.31 2.08
CA GLU A 81 37.30 -3.89 3.48
C GLU A 81 35.89 -3.51 3.97
N GLN A 82 35.13 -2.79 3.16
CA GLN A 82 33.75 -2.43 3.48
C GLN A 82 32.84 -3.66 3.60
N LEU A 83 32.97 -4.63 2.70
CA LEU A 83 32.24 -5.90 2.78
C LEU A 83 32.53 -6.66 4.07
N HIS A 84 33.77 -6.61 4.56
CA HIS A 84 34.18 -7.24 5.80
C HIS A 84 33.55 -6.54 7.01
N HIS A 85 33.65 -5.21 7.09
CA HIS A 85 33.17 -4.46 8.26
C HIS A 85 31.65 -4.36 8.39
N THR A 86 30.93 -4.29 7.27
CA THR A 86 29.48 -4.06 7.26
C THR A 86 28.67 -5.33 7.02
N ASN A 87 29.35 -6.46 6.78
CA ASN A 87 28.73 -7.67 6.26
C ASN A 87 27.95 -7.45 4.94
N GLY A 88 28.23 -6.36 4.22
CA GLY A 88 27.54 -5.96 2.99
C GLY A 88 26.23 -5.19 3.21
N GLU A 89 25.93 -4.69 4.42
CA GLU A 89 24.69 -3.97 4.75
C GLU A 89 24.75 -2.46 4.56
N GLY A 90 23.68 -1.86 4.01
CA GLY A 90 23.62 -0.39 3.82
C GLY A 90 23.93 0.11 2.41
N TRP A 91 24.03 -0.78 1.42
CA TRP A 91 24.24 -0.40 0.03
C TRP A 91 22.94 0.04 -0.64
N ILE A 92 23.00 1.17 -1.34
CA ILE A 92 21.88 1.76 -2.06
C ILE A 92 22.35 2.12 -3.46
N ASN A 93 21.66 1.63 -4.50
CA ASN A 93 21.84 2.09 -5.86
C ASN A 93 20.67 2.97 -6.28
N THR A 94 20.95 4.09 -6.93
CA THR A 94 19.93 4.94 -7.55
C THR A 94 19.82 4.63 -9.04
N PHE A 95 18.61 4.48 -9.54
CA PHE A 95 18.29 4.26 -10.94
C PHE A 95 17.35 5.34 -11.44
N GLU A 96 17.48 5.67 -12.72
CA GLU A 96 16.55 6.53 -13.44
C GLU A 96 16.03 5.74 -14.63
N HIS A 97 14.74 5.43 -14.64
CA HIS A 97 14.11 4.65 -15.69
C HIS A 97 12.80 5.30 -16.12
N ASN A 98 12.70 5.70 -17.38
CA ASN A 98 11.50 6.33 -17.96
C ASN A 98 10.94 7.51 -17.11
N GLY A 99 11.83 8.32 -16.54
CA GLY A 99 11.48 9.48 -15.71
C GLY A 99 11.09 9.15 -14.26
N GLN A 100 11.21 7.88 -13.84
CA GLN A 100 11.05 7.46 -12.45
C GLN A 100 12.42 7.25 -11.78
N THR A 101 12.64 7.93 -10.66
CA THR A 101 13.79 7.68 -9.78
C THR A 101 13.47 6.52 -8.84
N ILE A 102 14.36 5.53 -8.78
CA ILE A 102 14.23 4.32 -7.97
C ILE A 102 15.49 4.15 -7.14
N LEU A 103 15.35 4.10 -5.81
CA LEU A 103 16.44 3.72 -4.91
C LEU A 103 16.28 2.24 -4.57
N VAL A 104 17.36 1.47 -4.65
CA VAL A 104 17.33 0.03 -4.38
C VAL A 104 18.33 -0.25 -3.28
N ALA A 105 17.83 -0.62 -2.11
CA ALA A 105 18.63 -1.03 -0.97
C ALA A 105 18.90 -2.54 -1.06
N PHE A 106 20.15 -2.96 -0.97
CA PHE A 106 20.54 -4.36 -1.12
C PHE A 106 21.66 -4.74 -0.17
N ASN A 107 21.81 -6.05 0.06
CA ASN A 107 22.98 -6.58 0.72
C ASN A 107 24.05 -6.90 -0.35
N ALA A 108 25.20 -6.24 -0.28
CA ALA A 108 26.22 -6.34 -1.32
C ALA A 108 26.97 -7.68 -1.34
N ARG A 109 26.94 -8.43 -0.23
CA ARG A 109 27.53 -9.78 -0.12
C ARG A 109 26.64 -10.84 -0.78
N THR A 110 25.35 -10.83 -0.47
CA THR A 110 24.37 -11.81 -0.97
C THR A 110 23.73 -11.39 -2.30
N ARG A 111 23.94 -10.15 -2.73
CA ARG A 111 23.31 -9.50 -3.90
C ARG A 111 21.79 -9.39 -3.80
N LYS A 112 21.18 -9.75 -2.67
CA LYS A 112 19.71 -9.69 -2.48
C LYS A 112 19.24 -8.25 -2.25
N VAL A 113 18.22 -7.85 -3.00
CA VAL A 113 17.49 -6.60 -2.73
C VAL A 113 16.68 -6.77 -1.45
N ARG A 114 16.78 -5.79 -0.54
CA ARG A 114 16.01 -5.72 0.70
C ARG A 114 14.72 -4.95 0.50
N ASP A 115 14.83 -3.79 -0.14
CA ASP A 115 13.68 -2.93 -0.43
C ASP A 115 14.00 -1.96 -1.57
N MET A 116 12.94 -1.40 -2.14
CA MET A 116 13.00 -0.39 -3.19
C MET A 116 12.21 0.84 -2.75
N VAL A 117 12.67 2.03 -3.12
CA VAL A 117 11.96 3.28 -2.87
C VAL A 117 11.72 3.98 -4.20
N LEU A 118 10.48 4.33 -4.47
CA LEU A 118 10.08 5.15 -5.61
C LEU A 118 9.89 6.57 -5.13
N LEU A 119 10.68 7.50 -5.66
CA LEU A 119 10.55 8.91 -5.30
C LEU A 119 9.42 9.57 -6.09
N GLY A 120 8.62 10.38 -5.42
CA GLY A 120 7.51 11.12 -6.00
C GLY A 120 6.57 11.67 -4.94
N ASN A 121 5.85 12.73 -5.29
CA ASN A 121 4.99 13.44 -4.34
C ASN A 121 3.52 12.98 -4.36
N ASN A 122 3.19 11.96 -5.17
CA ASN A 122 1.82 11.47 -5.34
C ASN A 122 1.80 9.93 -5.36
N GLU A 123 1.42 9.33 -4.23
CA GLU A 123 1.36 7.89 -4.05
C GLU A 123 0.49 7.20 -5.11
N GLN A 124 -0.71 7.72 -5.39
CA GLN A 124 -1.63 7.10 -6.34
C GLN A 124 -1.05 7.08 -7.76
N GLU A 125 -0.34 8.14 -8.15
CA GLU A 125 0.37 8.19 -9.43
C GLU A 125 1.53 7.20 -9.47
N LEU A 126 2.31 7.10 -8.39
CA LEU A 126 3.39 6.13 -8.29
C LEU A 126 2.86 4.71 -8.44
N LEU A 127 1.79 4.34 -7.71
CA LEU A 127 1.19 3.01 -7.80
C LEU A 127 0.75 2.66 -9.23
N GLN A 128 0.07 3.59 -9.91
CA GLN A 128 -0.42 3.38 -11.27
C GLN A 128 0.71 3.26 -12.30
N ARG A 129 1.69 4.17 -12.25
CA ARG A 129 2.80 4.18 -13.21
C ARG A 129 3.79 3.05 -12.99
N THR A 130 3.82 2.46 -11.79
CA THR A 130 4.78 1.41 -11.46
C THR A 130 4.19 0.00 -11.36
N ASN A 131 2.93 -0.15 -11.78
CA ASN A 131 2.18 -1.39 -11.73
C ASN A 131 2.15 -2.02 -10.31
N LEU A 132 2.02 -1.18 -9.29
CA LEU A 132 1.96 -1.62 -7.90
C LEU A 132 0.51 -1.70 -7.40
N SER A 133 0.27 -2.70 -6.56
CA SER A 133 -1.00 -2.91 -5.86
C SER A 133 -0.78 -2.98 -4.35
N LEU A 134 -1.56 -2.20 -3.61
CA LEU A 134 -1.56 -2.26 -2.14
C LEU A 134 -2.03 -3.62 -1.60
N ALA A 135 -2.75 -4.41 -2.41
CA ALA A 135 -3.27 -5.73 -2.06
C ALA A 135 -2.36 -6.88 -2.49
N SER A 136 -1.14 -6.61 -2.96
CA SER A 136 -0.24 -7.66 -3.43
C SER A 136 0.14 -8.63 -2.31
N PRO A 137 0.10 -9.96 -2.56
CA PRO A 137 0.60 -10.96 -1.63
C PRO A 137 2.13 -11.07 -1.64
N ARG A 138 2.83 -10.41 -2.57
CA ARG A 138 4.30 -10.52 -2.75
C ARG A 138 5.08 -9.41 -2.06
N TYR A 139 4.45 -8.28 -1.75
CA TYR A 139 5.11 -7.12 -1.19
C TYR A 139 4.18 -6.28 -0.32
N ILE A 140 4.78 -5.37 0.43
CA ILE A 140 4.12 -4.31 1.20
C ILE A 140 4.58 -2.98 0.62
N VAL A 141 3.62 -2.07 0.40
CA VAL A 141 3.91 -0.68 0.08
C VAL A 141 3.74 0.16 1.34
N LEU A 142 4.74 0.97 1.66
CA LEU A 142 4.79 1.83 2.83
C LEU A 142 5.07 3.27 2.37
N PRO A 143 4.55 4.31 3.06
CA PRO A 143 5.00 5.67 2.81
C PRO A 143 6.50 5.78 3.11
N PHE A 144 7.23 6.50 2.27
CA PHE A 144 8.64 6.81 2.49
C PHE A 144 8.77 8.32 2.76
N ALA A 145 9.27 8.65 3.94
CA ALA A 145 9.45 10.03 4.37
C ALA A 145 10.93 10.33 4.66
N GLU A 146 11.30 11.58 4.39
CA GLU A 146 12.59 12.15 4.75
C GLU A 146 12.37 13.27 5.76
N LEU A 147 13.33 13.46 6.66
CA LEU A 147 13.39 14.62 7.53
C LEU A 147 14.04 15.77 6.76
N ASP A 148 13.40 16.94 6.80
CA ASP A 148 14.01 18.17 6.27
C ASP A 148 15.03 18.76 7.27
N SER A 149 15.68 19.86 6.88
CA SER A 149 16.69 20.53 7.72
C SER A 149 16.13 21.17 9.01
N ALA A 150 14.80 21.19 9.17
CA ALA A 150 14.10 21.68 10.35
C ALA A 150 13.41 20.53 11.11
N ASP A 151 13.84 19.29 10.87
CA ASP A 151 13.33 18.05 11.48
C ASP A 151 11.84 17.78 11.21
N ASN A 152 11.27 18.34 10.14
CA ASN A 152 9.92 18.01 9.73
C ASN A 152 9.91 16.78 8.82
N GLU A 153 9.03 15.84 9.11
CA GLU A 153 8.82 14.65 8.28
C GLU A 153 8.00 15.00 7.03
N ARG A 154 8.56 14.75 5.86
CA ARG A 154 7.88 14.92 4.58
C ARG A 154 7.87 13.60 3.82
N VAL A 155 6.68 13.13 3.45
CA VAL A 155 6.57 11.98 2.54
C VAL A 155 7.10 12.38 1.16
N VAL A 156 8.12 11.65 0.70
CA VAL A 156 8.82 11.91 -0.57
C VAL A 156 8.71 10.76 -1.57
N GLY A 157 7.98 9.70 -1.21
CA GLY A 157 7.82 8.55 -2.07
C GLY A 157 7.10 7.38 -1.39
N VAL A 158 7.25 6.21 -2.00
CA VAL A 158 6.79 4.93 -1.44
C VAL A 158 7.94 3.93 -1.35
N ARG A 159 7.97 3.14 -0.29
CA ARG A 159 8.89 2.03 -0.08
C ARG A 159 8.17 0.71 -0.33
N ILE A 160 8.81 -0.19 -1.06
CA ILE A 160 8.33 -1.51 -1.42
C ILE A 160 9.24 -2.53 -0.75
N VAL A 161 8.66 -3.39 0.07
CA VAL A 161 9.36 -4.44 0.81
C VAL A 161 8.76 -5.79 0.42
N ALA A 162 9.59 -6.76 0.04
CA ALA A 162 9.13 -8.11 -0.25
C ALA A 162 8.51 -8.76 0.99
N ARG A 163 7.42 -9.52 0.80
CA ARG A 163 6.87 -10.40 1.83
C ARG A 163 7.62 -11.72 1.73
N ASN A 164 8.42 -12.02 2.76
CA ASN A 164 9.20 -13.24 2.87
C ASN A 164 8.47 -14.26 3.75
#